data_AF-A0A2D6FKX8-F1
#
_entry.id   AF-A0A2D6FKX8-F1
#
_cell.length_a   1.000
_cell.length_b   1.000
_cell.length_c   1.000
_cell.angle_alpha   90.00
_cell.angle_beta   90.00
_cell.angle_gamma   90.00
#
_symmetry.space_group_name_H-M   'P 1'
#
loop_
_entity.id
_entity.type
_entity.pdbx_description
1 polymer ?
#
loop_
_entity_poly.entity_id
_entity_poly.type
_entity_poly.pdbx_seq_one_letter_code
_entity_poly.pdbx_strand_id
1 'polypeptide(L)'
;MDKKEKKKRKKPEKKCPECNAVNHARSSNCKECDYVFYIRKKVKEVELAKNWRDLKMGDVIKVITGSGPYWLSKDKPGEKIMLGQKGKFEVVEIYDNGPKSCGIFGRQLYARGIKSNVREFIYMGEPHYDEELNNYNKPHRIKVLKKSP
;
A
#
# COMPACT_ATOMS: atom_id res chain seq x y z
N MET A 1 -46.81 10.96 -12.07
CA MET A 1 -45.44 11.52 -11.95
C MET A 1 -44.55 10.84 -12.97
N ASP A 2 -44.38 11.43 -14.14
CA ASP A 2 -43.58 10.84 -15.21
C ASP A 2 -42.09 10.86 -14.88
N LYS A 3 -41.48 9.67 -14.82
CA LYS A 3 -40.03 9.51 -14.67
C LYS A 3 -39.36 10.04 -15.95
N LYS A 4 -38.84 11.28 -15.90
CA LYS A 4 -37.97 11.82 -16.95
C LYS A 4 -36.81 10.84 -17.20
N GLU A 5 -36.79 10.28 -18.41
CA GLU A 5 -35.75 9.37 -18.88
C GLU A 5 -34.39 10.11 -18.87
N LYS A 6 -33.43 9.59 -18.10
CA LYS A 6 -32.10 10.21 -18.00
C LYS A 6 -31.33 9.97 -19.31
N LYS A 7 -31.08 11.03 -20.09
CA LYS A 7 -30.19 10.98 -21.26
C LYS A 7 -28.82 10.42 -20.85
N LYS A 8 -28.44 9.28 -21.44
CA LYS A 8 -27.10 8.69 -21.27
C LYS A 8 -26.05 9.66 -21.80
N ARG A 9 -25.03 9.98 -21.00
CA ARG A 9 -23.89 10.82 -21.43
C ARG A 9 -23.11 10.09 -22.52
N LYS A 10 -22.62 10.84 -23.51
CA LYS A 10 -21.71 10.31 -24.53
C LYS A 10 -20.41 9.83 -23.86
N LYS A 11 -19.78 8.81 -24.44
CA LYS A 11 -18.48 8.31 -23.97
C LYS A 11 -17.42 9.39 -24.19
N PRO A 12 -16.45 9.54 -23.28
CA PRO A 12 -15.37 10.50 -23.47
C PRO A 12 -14.39 9.99 -24.54
N GLU A 13 -14.02 10.87 -25.47
CA GLU A 13 -13.21 10.56 -26.66
C GLU A 13 -12.01 11.51 -26.80
N LYS A 14 -10.98 11.08 -27.53
CA LYS A 14 -9.79 11.86 -27.91
C LYS A 14 -9.33 11.50 -29.33
N LYS A 15 -8.65 12.43 -30.01
CA LYS A 15 -8.07 12.19 -31.34
C LYS A 15 -6.61 11.73 -31.23
N CYS A 16 -6.20 10.83 -32.11
CA CYS A 16 -4.79 10.47 -32.29
C CYS A 16 -4.03 11.62 -32.95
N PRO A 17 -2.87 12.06 -32.44
CA PRO A 17 -2.08 13.10 -33.10
C PRO A 17 -1.41 12.64 -34.40
N GLU A 18 -1.21 11.33 -34.59
CA GLU A 18 -0.57 10.81 -35.82
C GLU A 18 -1.58 10.50 -36.93
N CYS A 19 -2.63 9.71 -36.64
CA CYS A 19 -3.59 9.28 -37.66
C CYS A 19 -4.98 9.96 -37.56
N ASN A 20 -5.18 10.90 -36.62
CA ASN A 20 -6.46 11.58 -36.36
C ASN A 20 -7.66 10.68 -35.97
N ALA A 21 -7.46 9.37 -35.80
CA ALA A 21 -8.49 8.43 -35.38
C ALA A 21 -9.13 8.83 -34.04
N VAL A 22 -10.46 8.65 -33.94
CA VAL A 22 -11.21 8.84 -32.70
C VAL A 22 -11.05 7.62 -31.79
N ASN A 23 -10.47 7.85 -30.62
CA ASN A 23 -10.17 6.85 -29.61
C ASN A 23 -10.92 7.18 -28.30
N HIS A 24 -11.14 6.18 -27.45
CA HIS A 24 -11.67 6.43 -26.11
C HIS A 24 -10.67 7.26 -25.30
N ALA A 25 -11.14 8.22 -24.49
CA ALA A 25 -10.26 9.14 -23.76
C ALA A 25 -9.23 8.43 -22.87
N ARG A 26 -9.58 7.24 -22.35
CA ARG A 26 -8.72 6.42 -21.49
C ARG A 26 -7.82 5.40 -22.21
N SER A 27 -7.88 5.28 -23.53
CA SER A 27 -7.03 4.33 -24.27
C SER A 27 -5.55 4.69 -24.10
N SER A 28 -4.69 3.68 -23.88
CA SER A 28 -3.23 3.88 -23.82
C SER A 28 -2.60 4.02 -25.20
N ASN A 29 -3.20 3.37 -26.20
CA ASN A 29 -2.69 3.30 -27.55
C ASN A 29 -3.81 3.68 -28.54
N CYS A 30 -3.41 4.20 -29.69
CA CYS A 30 -4.31 4.39 -30.81
C CYS A 30 -4.73 3.03 -31.38
N LYS A 31 -6.02 2.87 -31.67
CA LYS A 31 -6.57 1.64 -32.26
C LYS A 31 -6.18 1.40 -33.73
N GLU A 32 -5.61 2.40 -34.41
CA GLU A 32 -5.30 2.36 -35.85
C GLU A 32 -3.80 2.40 -36.16
N CYS A 33 -3.01 3.20 -35.43
CA CYS A 33 -1.58 3.37 -35.69
C CYS A 33 -0.69 3.04 -34.48
N ASP A 34 -1.25 2.43 -33.43
CA ASP A 34 -0.56 2.06 -32.18
C ASP A 34 0.12 3.19 -31.38
N TYR A 35 0.01 4.45 -31.83
CA TYR A 35 0.53 5.62 -31.15
C TYR A 35 0.22 5.60 -29.65
N VAL A 36 1.26 5.72 -28.82
CA VAL A 36 1.17 5.64 -27.36
C VAL A 36 0.76 7.00 -26.79
N PHE A 37 -0.49 7.12 -26.33
CA PHE A 37 -1.01 8.36 -25.74
C PHE A 37 -0.39 8.70 -24.39
N TYR A 38 -0.01 7.69 -23.60
CA TYR A 38 0.66 7.91 -22.33
C TYR A 38 1.59 6.73 -22.04
N ILE A 39 2.84 7.04 -21.76
CA ILE A 39 3.80 6.05 -21.27
C ILE A 39 3.52 5.89 -19.77
N ARG A 40 3.04 4.71 -19.37
CA ARG A 40 3.01 4.37 -17.94
C ARG A 40 4.44 4.44 -17.44
N LYS A 41 4.72 5.36 -16.52
CA LYS A 41 5.98 5.33 -15.77
C LYS A 41 6.09 3.93 -15.18
N LYS A 42 7.14 3.18 -15.53
CA LYS A 42 7.44 1.91 -14.87
C LYS A 42 7.41 2.19 -13.37
N VAL A 43 6.48 1.54 -12.67
CA VAL A 43 6.47 1.58 -11.22
C VAL A 43 7.83 1.03 -10.82
N LYS A 44 8.70 1.86 -10.22
CA LYS A 44 9.98 1.38 -9.69
C LYS A 44 9.65 0.14 -8.87
N GLU A 45 10.17 -1.01 -9.29
CA GLU A 45 9.94 -2.25 -8.59
C GLU A 45 10.28 -2.01 -7.13
N VAL A 46 9.26 -2.17 -6.29
CA VAL A 46 9.39 -1.85 -4.87
C VAL A 46 10.17 -3.02 -4.30
N GLU A 47 11.47 -2.84 -4.17
CA GLU A 47 12.29 -3.77 -3.41
C GLU A 47 11.77 -3.76 -1.97
N LEU A 48 11.01 -4.80 -1.64
CA LEU A 48 10.57 -5.06 -0.28
C LEU A 48 11.80 -5.41 0.55
N ALA A 49 11.84 -4.95 1.79
CA ALA A 49 12.90 -5.40 2.69
C ALA A 49 12.70 -6.90 2.94
N LYS A 50 13.54 -7.75 2.31
CA LYS A 50 13.49 -9.20 2.53
C LYS A 50 13.92 -9.54 3.96
N ASN A 51 14.94 -8.85 4.46
CA ASN A 51 15.49 -9.01 5.80
C ASN A 51 15.27 -7.74 6.61
N TRP A 52 14.15 -7.68 7.32
CA TRP A 52 13.82 -6.54 8.17
C TRP A 52 14.71 -6.43 9.41
N ARG A 53 15.41 -7.51 9.77
CA ARG A 53 16.40 -7.56 10.86
C ARG A 53 17.67 -6.75 10.57
N ASP A 54 17.95 -6.47 9.29
CA ASP A 54 19.10 -5.66 8.87
C ASP A 54 18.83 -4.14 8.93
N LEU A 55 17.66 -3.76 9.45
CA LEU A 55 17.30 -2.37 9.67
C LEU A 55 17.99 -1.84 10.94
N LYS A 56 18.38 -0.57 10.90
CA LYS A 56 19.01 0.13 12.02
C LYS A 56 18.15 1.30 12.49
N MET A 57 18.37 1.73 13.73
CA MET A 57 17.75 2.95 14.25
C MET A 57 18.02 4.12 13.31
N GLY A 58 16.98 4.87 12.94
CA GLY A 58 17.04 5.97 11.98
C GLY A 58 16.76 5.59 10.52
N ASP A 59 16.73 4.30 10.17
CA ASP A 59 16.24 3.85 8.86
C ASP A 59 14.79 4.31 8.68
N VAL A 60 14.41 4.72 7.47
CA VAL A 60 13.02 5.07 7.14
C VAL A 60 12.41 3.98 6.31
N ILE A 61 11.33 3.40 6.80
CA ILE A 61 10.54 2.39 6.11
C ILE A 61 9.15 2.90 5.75
N LYS A 62 8.49 2.22 4.82
CA LYS A 62 7.07 2.40 4.50
C LYS A 62 6.34 1.08 4.64
N VAL A 63 5.34 1.05 5.51
CA VAL A 63 4.41 -0.07 5.62
C VAL A 63 3.45 -0.02 4.43
N ILE A 64 3.32 -1.15 3.72
CA ILE A 64 2.44 -1.28 2.56
C ILE A 64 1.01 -1.54 3.03
N THR A 65 0.06 -0.77 2.50
CA THR A 65 -1.37 -0.96 2.77
C THR A 65 -1.84 -2.37 2.46
N GLY A 66 -2.75 -2.91 3.28
CA GLY A 66 -3.31 -4.26 3.12
C GLY A 66 -2.33 -5.37 3.53
N SER A 67 -1.37 -5.06 4.40
CA SER A 67 -0.49 -6.04 5.04
C SER A 67 -0.42 -5.78 6.54
N GLY A 68 -0.01 -6.80 7.30
CA GLY A 68 -0.06 -6.77 8.76
C GLY A 68 -1.14 -7.68 9.35
N PRO A 69 -1.28 -7.67 10.68
CA PRO A 69 -2.32 -8.40 11.38
C PRO A 69 -3.72 -7.95 10.97
N TYR A 70 -4.73 -8.80 11.16
CA TYR A 70 -6.12 -8.47 10.83
C TYR A 70 -7.13 -9.28 11.65
N TRP A 71 -8.35 -8.74 11.75
CA TRP A 71 -9.54 -9.48 12.16
C TRP A 71 -10.36 -9.87 10.94
N LEU A 72 -11.13 -10.95 11.05
CA LEU A 72 -12.21 -11.24 10.11
C LEU A 72 -13.46 -10.49 10.55
N SER A 73 -14.10 -9.81 9.59
CA SER A 73 -15.36 -9.11 9.85
C SER A 73 -16.44 -10.10 10.27
N LYS A 74 -17.15 -9.79 11.36
CA LYS A 74 -18.31 -10.56 11.81
C LYS A 74 -19.53 -10.33 10.91
N ASP A 75 -19.67 -9.12 10.38
CA ASP A 75 -20.83 -8.72 9.57
C ASP A 75 -20.72 -9.17 8.11
N LYS A 76 -19.49 -9.35 7.61
CA LYS A 76 -19.20 -9.68 6.22
C LYS A 76 -18.18 -10.82 6.13
N PRO A 77 -18.64 -12.07 5.96
CA PRO A 77 -17.77 -13.24 5.90
C PRO A 77 -16.64 -13.07 4.88
N GLY A 78 -15.40 -13.29 5.32
CA GLY A 78 -14.20 -13.21 4.48
C GLY A 78 -13.59 -11.80 4.32
N GLU A 79 -14.25 -10.74 4.80
CA GLU A 79 -13.65 -9.40 4.81
C GLU A 79 -12.59 -9.28 5.91
N LYS A 80 -11.43 -8.72 5.56
CA LYS A 80 -10.31 -8.49 6.50
C LYS A 80 -10.31 -7.05 6.99
N ILE A 81 -10.40 -6.88 8.30
CA ILE A 81 -10.21 -5.60 8.97
C ILE A 81 -8.76 -5.54 9.42
N MET A 82 -7.93 -4.79 8.69
CA MET A 82 -6.50 -4.70 8.95
C MET A 82 -6.24 -3.98 10.28
N LEU A 83 -5.37 -4.58 11.08
CA LEU A 83 -4.84 -4.03 12.32
C LEU A 83 -3.44 -3.49 12.04
N GLY A 84 -3.16 -2.32 12.60
CA GLY A 84 -1.87 -1.66 12.44
C GLY A 84 -1.91 -0.46 11.52
N GLN A 85 -0.87 0.35 11.64
CA GLN A 85 -0.78 1.66 11.03
C GLN A 85 -0.12 1.60 9.68
N LYS A 86 -0.64 2.38 8.75
CA LYS A 86 -0.07 2.56 7.40
C LYS A 86 0.77 3.83 7.37
N GLY A 87 1.78 3.86 6.51
CA GLY A 87 2.54 5.08 6.25
C GLY A 87 4.03 4.88 6.35
N LYS A 88 4.73 5.98 6.61
CA LYS A 88 6.19 6.01 6.74
C LYS A 88 6.57 5.99 8.21
N PHE A 89 7.65 5.30 8.52
CA PHE A 89 8.14 5.12 9.87
C PHE A 89 9.65 5.30 9.91
N GLU A 90 10.13 6.04 10.90
CA GLU A 90 11.53 5.97 11.32
C GLU A 90 11.68 4.81 12.30
N VAL A 91 12.61 3.91 12.02
CA VAL A 91 12.96 2.78 12.90
C VAL A 91 13.56 3.34 14.17
N VAL A 92 12.96 2.98 15.31
CA VAL A 92 13.49 3.30 16.64
C VAL A 92 14.25 2.10 17.18
N GLU A 93 13.70 0.91 17.02
CA GLU A 93 14.24 -0.31 17.61
C GLU A 93 13.78 -1.54 16.84
N ILE A 94 14.66 -2.54 16.78
CA ILE A 94 14.33 -3.89 16.33
C ILE A 94 14.03 -4.73 17.55
N TYR A 95 12.82 -5.27 17.61
CA TYR A 95 12.36 -6.12 18.69
C TYR A 95 12.32 -7.57 18.21
N ASP A 96 13.16 -8.42 18.77
CA ASP A 96 13.25 -9.84 18.41
C ASP A 96 13.12 -10.72 19.67
N ASN A 97 11.89 -10.98 20.08
CA ASN A 97 11.57 -11.85 21.23
C ASN A 97 11.07 -13.23 20.77
N GLY A 98 11.59 -13.71 19.63
CA GLY A 98 11.25 -15.01 19.06
C GLY A 98 10.27 -14.96 17.88
N PRO A 99 9.92 -16.12 17.30
CA PRO A 99 9.26 -16.20 16.00
C PRO A 99 7.91 -15.51 15.94
N LYS A 100 7.10 -15.61 17.00
CA LYS A 100 5.73 -15.05 17.08
C LYS A 100 5.65 -13.68 17.74
N SER A 101 6.78 -13.15 18.24
CA SER A 101 6.83 -11.90 19.01
C SER A 101 8.01 -11.04 18.59
N CYS A 102 8.12 -10.79 17.29
CA CYS A 102 9.15 -9.94 16.73
C CYS A 102 8.58 -8.90 15.75
N GLY A 103 9.26 -7.77 15.66
CA GLY A 103 8.76 -6.60 14.95
C GLY A 103 9.68 -5.39 15.05
N ILE A 104 9.15 -4.26 14.63
CA ILE A 104 9.87 -3.00 14.57
C ILE A 104 9.09 -1.99 15.39
N PHE A 105 9.75 -1.32 16.34
CA PHE A 105 9.19 -0.10 16.91
C PHE A 105 9.56 1.06 16.00
N GLY A 106 8.53 1.77 15.51
CA GLY A 106 8.70 2.90 14.61
C GLY A 106 8.00 4.16 15.12
N ARG A 107 8.52 5.33 14.76
CA ARG A 107 7.79 6.61 14.86
C ARG A 107 7.22 6.97 13.52
N GLN A 108 5.92 7.21 13.48
CA GLN A 108 5.25 7.60 12.24
C GLN A 108 5.80 8.95 11.73
N LEU A 109 6.06 9.02 10.43
CA LEU A 109 6.49 10.24 9.73
C LEU A 109 5.34 10.78 8.89
N TYR A 110 4.90 11.99 9.22
CA TYR A 110 3.87 12.72 8.49
C TYR A 110 4.45 13.54 7.34
N ALA A 111 3.58 14.29 6.66
CA ALA A 111 3.99 15.25 5.65
C ALA A 111 5.04 16.22 6.23
N ARG A 112 5.99 16.64 5.38
CA ARG A 112 7.09 17.56 5.75
C ARG A 112 8.06 17.02 6.81
N GLY A 113 8.05 15.71 7.07
CA GLY A 113 9.03 15.08 7.97
C GLY A 113 8.71 15.25 9.46
N ILE A 114 7.50 15.72 9.81
CA ILE A 114 7.04 15.79 11.18
C ILE A 114 6.96 14.37 11.76
N LYS A 115 7.56 14.15 12.92
CA LYS A 115 7.58 12.86 13.61
C LYS A 115 6.46 12.79 14.64
N SER A 116 5.78 11.66 14.71
CA SER A 116 4.92 11.35 15.85
C SER A 116 5.75 11.18 17.12
N ASN A 117 5.18 11.56 18.25
CA ASN A 117 5.74 11.28 19.58
C ASN A 117 5.41 9.86 20.06
N VAL A 118 4.53 9.15 19.33
CA VAL A 118 4.12 7.78 19.66
C VAL A 118 5.04 6.78 18.98
N ARG A 119 5.43 5.74 19.73
CA ARG A 119 6.07 4.54 19.18
C ARG A 119 4.99 3.54 18.82
N GLU A 120 5.01 3.08 17.59
CA GLU A 120 4.08 2.08 17.08
C GLU A 120 4.84 0.78 16.83
N PHE A 121 4.19 -0.34 17.10
CA PHE A 121 4.74 -1.66 16.85
C PHE A 121 4.29 -2.17 15.48
N ILE A 122 5.25 -2.50 14.63
CA ILE A 122 5.04 -3.08 13.31
C ILE A 122 5.40 -4.56 13.41
N TYR A 123 4.38 -5.42 13.45
CA TYR A 123 4.56 -6.87 13.54
C TYR A 123 5.30 -7.43 12.32
N MET A 124 6.35 -8.22 12.55
CA MET A 124 7.17 -8.86 11.51
C MET A 124 7.44 -10.35 11.77
N GLY A 125 6.78 -10.94 12.79
CA GLY A 125 6.91 -12.35 13.13
C GLY A 125 6.17 -13.31 12.21
N GLU A 126 6.23 -14.58 12.56
CA GLU A 126 5.59 -15.68 11.83
C GLU A 126 4.07 -15.55 11.84
N PRO A 127 3.40 -15.87 10.72
CA PRO A 127 1.95 -15.88 10.69
C PRO A 127 1.38 -16.87 11.71
N HIS A 128 0.44 -16.42 12.54
CA HIS A 128 -0.29 -17.29 13.46
C HIS A 128 -1.65 -16.67 13.79
N TYR A 129 -2.57 -17.50 14.28
CA TYR A 129 -3.80 -17.04 14.90
C TYR A 129 -3.60 -16.91 16.41
N ASP A 130 -4.02 -15.79 16.97
CA ASP A 130 -4.05 -15.51 18.40
C ASP A 130 -5.48 -15.67 18.88
N GLU A 131 -5.71 -16.71 19.69
CA GLU A 131 -7.05 -17.04 20.22
C GLU A 131 -7.53 -16.00 21.25
N GLU A 132 -6.60 -15.44 22.04
CA GLU A 132 -6.91 -14.48 23.10
C GLU A 132 -7.37 -13.15 22.50
N LEU A 133 -6.66 -12.68 21.47
CA LEU A 133 -6.99 -11.43 20.77
C LEU A 133 -7.95 -11.64 19.59
N ASN A 134 -8.33 -12.89 19.30
CA ASN A 134 -9.12 -13.30 18.15
C ASN A 134 -8.62 -12.65 16.85
N ASN A 135 -7.31 -12.73 16.61
CA ASN A 135 -6.69 -12.06 15.47
C ASN A 135 -5.73 -12.96 14.69
N TYR A 136 -5.57 -12.63 13.41
CA TYR A 136 -4.57 -13.26 12.58
C TYR A 136 -3.36 -12.35 12.54
N ASN A 137 -2.30 -12.72 13.25
CA ASN A 137 -1.01 -12.06 13.15
C ASN A 137 -0.35 -12.48 11.83
N LYS A 138 0.04 -11.49 11.04
CA LYS A 138 0.74 -11.67 9.76
C LYS A 138 1.76 -10.55 9.62
N PRO A 139 3.00 -10.84 9.16
CA PRO A 139 4.01 -9.81 9.04
C PRO A 139 3.57 -8.70 8.08
N HIS A 140 3.89 -7.47 8.44
CA HIS A 140 3.75 -6.35 7.52
C HIS A 140 4.70 -6.52 6.35
N ARG A 141 4.28 -6.02 5.18
CA ARG A 141 5.20 -5.79 4.08
C ARG A 141 5.76 -4.39 4.22
N ILE A 142 7.07 -4.27 4.17
CA ILE A 142 7.75 -2.98 4.32
C ILE A 142 8.68 -2.70 3.14
N LYS A 143 8.81 -1.42 2.81
CA LYS A 143 9.79 -0.89 1.86
C LYS A 143 10.79 -0.02 2.59
N VAL A 144 12.09 -0.20 2.36
CA VAL A 144 13.09 0.76 2.82
C VAL A 144 13.08 1.99 1.91
N LEU A 145 12.91 3.17 2.50
CA LEU A 145 12.91 4.46 1.80
C LEU A 145 14.25 5.19 1.94
N LYS A 146 14.88 5.09 3.11
CA LYS A 146 16.16 5.72 3.42
C LYS A 146 16.90 4.85 4.43
N LYS A 147 18.20 4.64 4.23
CA LYS A 147 19.09 4.08 5.25
C LYS A 147 19.65 5.21 6.12
N SER A 148 19.78 4.94 7.40
CA SER A 148 20.58 5.74 8.33
C SER A 148 22.02 5.86 7.79
N PRO A 149 22.65 7.04 7.96
CA PRO A 149 24.05 7.23 7.59
C PRO A 149 24.98 6.29 8.37
#